data_AF-A0A968W3H3-F1
#
_entry.id   AF-A0A968W3H3-F1
#
_cell.length_a   1.000
_cell.length_b   1.000
_cell.length_c   1.000
_cell.angle_alpha   90.00
_cell.angle_beta   90.00
_cell.angle_gamma   90.00
#
_symmetry.space_group_name_H-M   'P 1'
#
loop_
_entity.id
_entity.type
_entity.pdbx_description
1 polymer ?
#
loop_
_entity_poly.entity_id
_entity_poly.type
_entity_poly.pdbx_seq_one_letter_code
_entity_poly.pdbx_strand_id
1 'polypeptide(L)'
;MRYHTHEPLISNDIYREIETLLAENSRRWGKNNRDNSNIGKALLSGQIFCGDCGGKCYANNKPYIPVRCKNRGMYGDQYCQNKKSIHLMKVVDAVDKELSKKAIYLKDFTLNNQPTKQSETAEIIELKSSLMNLEKLPANAAIDEAIIKIKLQIQQHQIKNINQTAFQIEQVKEFVQVFSDTRFYKNMKESVKNKLYKKFIKSVTILGGEVVTVDFVQLVC
;
A
#
# COMPACT_ATOMS: atom_id res chain seq x y z
N MET A 1 -29.73 6.23 13.42
CA MET A 1 -29.24 4.87 13.08
C MET A 1 -29.11 4.08 14.36
N ARG A 2 -29.63 2.84 14.40
CA ARG A 2 -29.54 1.95 15.56
C ARG A 2 -28.40 0.96 15.34
N TYR A 3 -27.26 1.21 15.97
CA TYR A 3 -26.12 0.27 16.03
C TYR A 3 -26.10 -0.39 17.41
N HIS A 4 -25.59 -1.62 17.51
CA HIS A 4 -25.41 -2.37 18.77
C HIS A 4 -26.69 -2.69 19.57
N THR A 5 -27.84 -2.83 18.91
CA THR A 5 -29.09 -3.21 19.60
C THR A 5 -29.28 -4.73 19.72
N HIS A 6 -28.31 -5.52 19.25
CA HIS A 6 -28.32 -6.97 19.28
C HIS A 6 -26.87 -7.48 19.35
N GLU A 7 -26.71 -8.69 19.86
CA GLU A 7 -25.43 -9.40 19.81
C GLU A 7 -25.08 -9.69 18.34
N PRO A 8 -23.84 -9.37 17.89
CA PRO A 8 -23.46 -9.55 16.50
C PRO A 8 -23.36 -11.05 16.15
N LEU A 9 -23.93 -11.43 15.01
CA LEU A 9 -23.93 -12.81 14.52
C LEU A 9 -22.55 -13.31 14.08
N ILE A 10 -21.63 -12.39 13.77
CA ILE A 10 -20.25 -12.69 13.36
C ILE A 10 -19.29 -11.75 14.09
N SER A 11 -18.06 -12.20 14.29
CA SER A 11 -17.02 -11.34 14.83
C SER A 11 -16.67 -10.21 13.86
N ASN A 12 -16.14 -9.11 14.39
CA ASN A 12 -15.67 -7.98 13.59
C ASN A 12 -14.53 -8.39 12.64
N ASP A 13 -13.70 -9.36 13.04
CA ASP A 13 -12.61 -9.86 12.20
C ASP A 13 -13.16 -10.60 10.97
N ILE A 14 -14.16 -11.46 11.15
CA ILE A 14 -14.84 -12.15 10.05
C ILE A 14 -15.54 -11.14 9.14
N TYR A 15 -16.19 -10.13 9.71
CA TYR A 15 -16.82 -9.06 8.93
C TYR A 15 -15.80 -8.34 8.02
N ARG A 16 -14.65 -7.94 8.57
CA ARG A 16 -13.57 -7.28 7.81
C ARG A 16 -12.97 -8.18 6.74
N GLU A 17 -12.82 -9.47 7.03
CA GLU A 17 -12.36 -10.45 6.06
C GLU A 17 -13.35 -10.56 4.88
N ILE A 18 -14.65 -10.65 5.17
CA ILE A 18 -15.71 -10.69 4.15
C ILE A 18 -15.72 -9.41 3.31
N GLU A 19 -15.63 -8.23 3.93
CA GLU A 19 -15.53 -6.96 3.19
C GLU A 19 -14.33 -6.95 2.25
N THR A 20 -13.18 -7.43 2.72
CA THR A 20 -11.96 -7.53 1.91
C THR A 20 -12.17 -8.46 0.70
N LEU A 21 -12.75 -9.63 0.92
CA LEU A 21 -13.06 -10.59 -0.15
C LEU A 21 -14.08 -10.03 -1.16
N LEU A 22 -15.12 -9.33 -0.69
CA LEU A 22 -16.11 -8.68 -1.57
C LEU A 22 -15.47 -7.56 -2.40
N ALA A 23 -14.61 -6.75 -1.78
CA ALA A 23 -13.86 -5.71 -2.48
C ALA A 23 -12.94 -6.32 -3.55
N GLU A 24 -12.25 -7.42 -3.27
CA GLU A 24 -11.46 -8.13 -4.27
C GLU A 24 -12.31 -8.72 -5.41
N ASN A 25 -13.46 -9.30 -5.07
CA ASN A 25 -14.38 -9.88 -6.04
C ASN A 25 -14.98 -8.81 -6.97
N SER A 26 -15.25 -7.60 -6.46
CA SER A 26 -15.73 -6.47 -7.27
C SER A 26 -14.73 -6.04 -8.37
N ARG A 27 -13.44 -6.34 -8.18
CA ARG A 27 -12.38 -6.08 -9.16
C ARG A 27 -12.31 -7.14 -10.25
N ARG A 28 -12.72 -8.39 -9.97
CA ARG A 28 -12.72 -9.50 -10.92
C ARG A 28 -13.87 -9.35 -11.93
N TRP A 29 -13.61 -9.65 -13.19
CA TRP A 29 -14.63 -9.71 -14.24
C TRP A 29 -15.11 -11.15 -14.45
N GLY A 30 -16.39 -11.29 -14.81
CA GLY A 30 -16.95 -12.54 -15.30
C GLY A 30 -17.37 -13.51 -14.20
N LYS A 31 -18.52 -13.26 -13.55
CA LYS A 31 -19.19 -14.24 -12.69
C LYS A 31 -19.64 -15.53 -13.41
N ASN A 32 -19.53 -15.59 -14.75
CA ASN A 32 -20.17 -16.63 -15.56
C ASN A 32 -19.23 -17.45 -16.45
N ASN A 33 -17.91 -17.21 -16.41
CA ASN A 33 -17.02 -18.06 -17.18
C ASN A 33 -16.64 -19.29 -16.38
N ARG A 34 -17.14 -20.44 -16.86
CA ARG A 34 -16.70 -21.80 -16.51
C ARG A 34 -15.19 -21.81 -16.29
N ASP A 35 -14.71 -22.60 -15.33
CA ASP A 35 -13.36 -22.63 -14.70
C ASP A 35 -12.11 -22.49 -15.60
N ASN A 36 -12.28 -22.52 -16.92
CA ASN A 36 -11.24 -22.53 -17.94
C ASN A 36 -10.90 -21.18 -18.59
N SER A 37 -11.55 -20.06 -18.24
CA SER A 37 -11.18 -18.77 -18.84
C SER A 37 -10.03 -18.10 -18.07
N ASN A 38 -8.94 -17.75 -18.76
CA ASN A 38 -7.84 -16.92 -18.22
C ASN A 38 -8.24 -15.44 -18.03
N ILE A 39 -9.52 -15.13 -18.20
CA ILE A 39 -10.02 -13.77 -18.21
C ILE A 39 -10.06 -13.26 -16.77
N GLY A 40 -9.47 -12.09 -16.55
CA GLY A 40 -9.37 -11.49 -15.23
C GLY A 40 -8.24 -12.03 -14.34
N LYS A 41 -7.38 -12.93 -14.84
CA LYS A 41 -6.19 -13.42 -14.12
C LYS A 41 -4.87 -12.70 -14.49
N ALA A 42 -4.89 -11.89 -15.54
CA ALA A 42 -3.71 -11.15 -16.02
C ALA A 42 -3.26 -10.04 -15.05
N LEU A 43 -2.02 -9.56 -15.22
CA LEU A 43 -1.50 -8.38 -14.52
C LEU A 43 -2.47 -7.19 -14.63
N LEU A 44 -2.63 -6.44 -13.53
CA LEU A 44 -3.50 -5.25 -13.43
C LEU A 44 -4.99 -5.52 -13.71
N SER A 45 -5.42 -6.77 -13.63
CA SER A 45 -6.83 -7.14 -13.80
C SER A 45 -7.74 -6.35 -12.86
N GLY A 46 -8.74 -5.69 -13.43
CA GLY A 46 -9.71 -4.87 -12.69
C GLY A 46 -9.18 -3.50 -12.26
N GLN A 47 -7.95 -3.15 -12.60
CA GLN A 47 -7.33 -1.86 -12.28
C GLN A 47 -7.16 -0.96 -13.52
N ILE A 48 -7.43 -1.45 -14.72
CA ILE A 48 -7.31 -0.65 -15.96
C ILE A 48 -8.67 -0.07 -16.37
N PHE A 49 -8.71 1.22 -16.64
CA PHE A 49 -9.91 1.99 -16.99
C PHE A 49 -9.70 2.78 -18.28
N CYS A 50 -10.81 3.03 -18.98
CA CYS A 50 -10.83 3.84 -20.19
C CYS A 50 -10.86 5.32 -19.84
N GLY A 51 -9.94 6.12 -20.40
CA GLY A 51 -9.91 7.57 -20.19
C GLY A 51 -11.01 8.35 -20.91
N ASP A 52 -11.81 7.68 -21.75
CA ASP A 52 -12.91 8.32 -22.48
C ASP A 52 -14.25 8.07 -21.78
N CYS A 53 -14.67 6.81 -21.61
CA CYS A 53 -15.96 6.49 -21.00
C CYS A 53 -15.89 6.07 -19.51
N GLY A 54 -14.71 6.09 -18.87
CA GLY A 54 -14.49 5.62 -17.50
C GLY A 54 -14.69 4.12 -17.27
N GLY A 55 -15.04 3.37 -18.32
CA GLY A 55 -15.36 1.94 -18.24
C GLY A 55 -14.12 1.09 -18.00
N LYS A 56 -14.30 -0.09 -17.40
CA LYS A 56 -13.21 -1.04 -17.17
C LYS A 56 -12.65 -1.58 -18.51
N CYS A 57 -11.33 -1.71 -18.56
CA CYS A 57 -10.59 -2.28 -19.68
C CYS A 57 -10.05 -3.66 -19.29
N TYR A 58 -10.05 -4.58 -20.25
CA TYR A 58 -9.65 -5.97 -20.00
C TYR A 58 -8.70 -6.49 -21.06
N ALA A 59 -7.85 -7.39 -20.59
CA ALA A 59 -6.87 -8.14 -21.33
C ALA A 59 -7.53 -9.45 -21.82
N ASN A 60 -7.74 -9.60 -23.13
CA ASN A 60 -8.41 -10.77 -23.72
C ASN A 60 -7.40 -11.75 -24.32
N ASN A 61 -7.37 -12.99 -23.80
CA ASN A 61 -6.65 -14.21 -24.27
C ASN A 61 -5.16 -14.08 -24.69
N LYS A 62 -4.42 -15.19 -24.52
CA LYS A 62 -3.02 -15.36 -24.99
C LYS A 62 -3.01 -15.62 -26.52
N PRO A 63 -1.91 -15.35 -27.25
CA PRO A 63 -0.54 -14.99 -26.79
C PRO A 63 -0.22 -13.49 -26.76
N TYR A 64 -0.96 -12.67 -27.51
CA TYR A 64 -0.89 -11.22 -27.45
C TYR A 64 -2.09 -10.75 -26.67
N ILE A 65 -1.88 -10.05 -25.55
CA ILE A 65 -2.98 -9.67 -24.66
C ILE A 65 -3.30 -8.19 -24.90
N PRO A 66 -4.09 -7.82 -25.94
CA PRO A 66 -4.55 -6.47 -26.12
C PRO A 66 -5.53 -6.13 -25.00
N VAL A 67 -5.33 -4.97 -24.41
CA VAL A 67 -6.24 -4.35 -23.46
C VAL A 67 -7.18 -3.44 -24.23
N ARG A 68 -8.48 -3.68 -24.07
CA ARG A 68 -9.55 -2.92 -24.75
C ARG A 68 -10.62 -2.46 -23.77
N CYS A 69 -11.24 -1.31 -24.07
CA CYS A 69 -12.40 -0.83 -23.34
C CYS A 69 -13.60 -1.76 -23.55
N LYS A 70 -14.22 -2.21 -22.46
CA LYS A 70 -15.42 -3.06 -22.50
C LYS A 70 -16.57 -2.36 -23.22
N ASN A 71 -16.85 -1.12 -22.84
CA ASN A 71 -18.03 -0.41 -23.31
C ASN A 71 -17.93 -0.11 -24.81
N ARG A 72 -16.73 0.17 -25.32
CA ARG A 72 -16.48 0.24 -26.78
C ARG A 72 -16.79 -1.08 -27.47
N GLY A 73 -16.34 -2.21 -26.90
CA GLY A 73 -16.55 -3.54 -27.49
C GLY A 73 -18.00 -4.00 -27.46
N MET A 74 -18.77 -3.59 -26.44
CA MET A 74 -20.16 -4.00 -26.23
C MET A 74 -21.19 -3.06 -26.86
N TYR A 75 -20.98 -1.75 -26.73
CA TYR A 75 -21.96 -0.72 -27.10
C TYR A 75 -21.51 0.15 -28.29
N GLY A 76 -20.32 -0.12 -28.83
CA GLY A 76 -19.83 0.57 -30.02
C GLY A 76 -19.31 1.98 -29.74
N ASP A 77 -19.24 2.77 -30.81
CA ASP A 77 -18.69 4.12 -30.84
C ASP A 77 -19.60 5.18 -30.23
N GLN A 78 -20.92 4.97 -30.23
CA GLN A 78 -21.88 5.86 -29.57
C GLN A 78 -21.62 6.04 -28.08
N TYR A 79 -21.05 5.02 -27.41
CA TYR A 79 -20.79 5.05 -25.97
C TYR A 79 -19.35 5.41 -25.61
N CYS A 80 -18.39 5.07 -26.48
CA CYS A 80 -16.98 5.30 -26.22
C CYS A 80 -16.24 5.52 -27.53
N GLN A 81 -15.49 6.62 -27.66
CA GLN A 81 -14.64 6.97 -28.80
C GLN A 81 -13.25 6.32 -28.77
N ASN A 82 -12.86 5.70 -27.64
CA ASN A 82 -11.56 5.03 -27.52
C ASN A 82 -11.50 3.71 -28.32
N LYS A 83 -11.16 3.82 -29.61
CA LYS A 83 -11.06 2.70 -30.56
C LYS A 83 -9.77 1.87 -30.40
N LYS A 84 -8.69 2.49 -29.92
CA LYS A 84 -7.35 1.89 -29.93
C LYS A 84 -7.15 0.95 -28.74
N SER A 85 -6.56 -0.21 -29.01
CA SER A 85 -6.11 -1.15 -27.98
C SER A 85 -4.65 -0.95 -27.64
N ILE A 86 -4.25 -1.20 -26.39
CA ILE A 86 -2.85 -1.18 -25.95
C ILE A 86 -2.40 -2.60 -25.58
N HIS A 87 -1.14 -2.95 -25.82
CA HIS A 87 -0.60 -4.23 -25.38
C HIS A 87 -0.40 -4.23 -23.86
N LEU A 88 -0.82 -5.29 -23.14
CA LEU A 88 -0.72 -5.34 -21.69
C LEU A 88 0.70 -5.06 -21.17
N MET A 89 1.73 -5.60 -21.82
CA MET A 89 3.12 -5.34 -21.42
C MET A 89 3.50 -3.85 -21.48
N LYS A 90 2.95 -3.07 -22.41
CA LYS A 90 3.19 -1.62 -22.43
C LYS A 90 2.56 -0.93 -21.22
N VAL A 91 1.40 -1.42 -20.76
CA VAL A 91 0.76 -0.92 -19.53
C VAL A 91 1.60 -1.29 -18.31
N VAL A 92 2.07 -2.54 -18.25
CA VAL A 92 2.94 -3.05 -17.18
C VAL A 92 4.24 -2.25 -17.10
N ASP A 93 4.90 -2.00 -18.23
CA ASP A 93 6.14 -1.22 -18.28
C ASP A 93 5.92 0.23 -17.83
N ALA A 94 4.79 0.84 -18.21
CA ALA A 94 4.44 2.19 -17.75
C ALA A 94 4.22 2.23 -16.24
N VAL A 95 3.49 1.24 -15.71
CA VAL A 95 3.24 1.10 -14.28
C VAL A 95 4.52 0.87 -13.49
N ASP A 96 5.41 -0.02 -13.95
CA ASP A 96 6.69 -0.29 -13.29
C ASP A 96 7.55 0.97 -13.23
N LYS A 97 7.59 1.75 -14.32
CA LYS A 97 8.29 3.04 -14.35
C LYS A 97 7.72 4.03 -13.32
N GLU A 98 6.40 4.15 -13.24
CA GLU A 98 5.77 5.06 -12.27
C GLU A 98 5.97 4.59 -10.82
N LEU A 99 5.95 3.28 -10.56
CA LEU A 99 6.32 2.71 -9.26
C LEU A 99 7.76 3.05 -8.87
N SER A 100 8.71 2.87 -9.78
CA SER A 100 10.12 3.23 -9.54
C SER A 100 10.30 4.73 -9.29
N LYS A 101 9.63 5.60 -10.06
CA LYS A 101 9.65 7.05 -9.79
C LYS A 101 9.08 7.38 -8.41
N LYS A 102 7.98 6.74 -8.03
CA LYS A 102 7.37 6.93 -6.71
C LYS A 102 8.30 6.46 -5.59
N ALA A 103 9.01 5.35 -5.78
CA ALA A 103 10.00 4.86 -4.84
C ALA A 103 11.16 5.86 -4.66
N ILE A 104 11.69 6.40 -5.77
CA ILE A 104 12.73 7.45 -5.73
C ILE A 104 12.23 8.69 -4.97
N TYR A 105 11.02 9.16 -5.27
CA TYR A 105 10.42 10.29 -4.54
C TYR A 105 10.32 10.03 -3.03
N LEU A 106 9.90 8.82 -2.63
CA LEU A 106 9.82 8.45 -1.21
C LEU A 106 11.20 8.35 -0.56
N LYS A 107 12.24 7.90 -1.31
CA LYS A 107 13.63 7.92 -0.86
C LYS A 107 14.05 9.33 -0.47
N ASP A 108 13.86 10.27 -1.39
CA ASP A 108 14.29 11.65 -1.23
C ASP A 108 13.50 12.35 -0.11
N PHE A 109 12.19 12.09 -0.02
CA PHE A 109 11.35 12.60 1.06
C PHE A 109 11.81 12.07 2.43
N THR A 110 12.14 10.78 2.54
CA THR A 110 12.58 10.17 3.82
C THR A 110 13.95 10.67 4.26
N LEU A 111 14.85 10.95 3.31
CA LEU A 111 16.16 11.53 3.60
C LEU A 111 16.06 13.00 4.03
N ASN A 112 15.17 13.77 3.41
CA ASN A 112 15.04 15.20 3.66
C ASN A 112 14.13 15.54 4.86
N ASN A 113 13.16 14.70 5.19
CA ASN A 113 12.23 14.89 6.30
C ASN A 113 12.47 13.87 7.42
N GLN A 114 13.72 13.64 7.81
CA GLN A 114 14.00 12.93 9.06
C GLN A 114 13.23 13.63 10.19
N PRO A 115 12.29 12.95 10.86
CA PRO A 115 11.62 13.53 12.01
C PRO A 115 12.66 13.64 13.11
N THR A 116 13.19 14.85 13.31
CA THR A 116 13.97 15.23 14.49
C THR A 116 13.14 15.19 15.78
N LYS A 117 11.84 14.91 15.69
CA LYS A 117 11.00 14.70 16.86
C LYS A 117 10.90 13.21 17.16
N GLN A 118 11.80 12.77 18.02
CA GLN A 118 11.60 11.61 18.89
C GLN A 118 10.18 11.68 19.45
N SER A 119 9.24 10.87 18.95
CA SER A 119 8.00 10.66 19.69
C SER A 119 8.40 9.81 20.89
N GLU A 120 8.51 10.44 22.06
CA GLU A 120 8.74 9.72 23.29
C GLU A 120 7.67 8.65 23.43
N THR A 121 8.08 7.38 23.53
CA THR A 121 7.13 6.28 23.71
C THR A 121 6.36 6.49 25.02
N ALA A 122 5.11 6.03 25.10
CA ALA A 122 4.28 6.18 26.29
C ALA A 122 5.02 5.72 27.58
N GLU A 123 5.82 4.67 27.47
CA GLU A 123 6.70 4.16 28.53
C GLU A 123 7.74 5.20 29.02
N ILE A 124 8.36 5.97 28.12
CA ILE A 124 9.33 7.01 28.50
C ILE A 124 8.62 8.18 29.19
N ILE A 125 7.40 8.52 28.75
CA ILE A 125 6.58 9.57 29.36
C ILE A 125 6.18 9.16 30.79
N GLU A 126 5.75 7.92 30.99
CA GLU A 126 5.43 7.36 32.30
C GLU A 126 6.66 7.32 33.23
N LEU A 127 7.81 6.87 32.73
CA LEU A 127 9.07 6.87 33.50
C LEU A 127 9.52 8.28 33.88
N LYS A 128 9.38 9.26 32.98
CA LYS A 128 9.66 10.68 33.29
C LYS A 128 8.69 11.25 34.32
N SER A 129 7.40 10.92 34.24
CA SER A 129 6.44 11.34 35.27
C SER A 129 6.73 10.72 36.63
N SER A 130 7.18 9.46 36.66
CA SER A 130 7.57 8.76 37.89
C SER A 130 8.81 9.40 38.51
N LEU A 131 9.80 9.76 37.68
CA LEU A 131 11.00 10.48 38.09
C LEU A 131 10.64 11.86 38.67
N MET A 132 9.74 12.61 38.01
CA MET A 132 9.29 13.92 38.48
C MET A 132 8.52 13.86 39.81
N ASN A 133 7.85 12.75 40.11
CA ASN A 133 7.18 12.53 41.40
C ASN A 133 8.18 12.17 42.50
N LEU A 134 9.20 11.36 42.19
CA LEU A 134 10.23 10.98 43.15
C LEU A 134 11.16 12.14 43.51
N GLU A 135 11.46 13.04 42.57
CA GLU A 135 12.26 14.25 42.83
C GLU A 135 11.56 15.29 43.72
N LYS A 136 10.24 15.17 43.94
CA LYS A 136 9.47 16.05 44.86
C LYS A 136 9.43 15.54 46.30
N LEU A 137 9.87 14.31 46.55
CA LEU A 137 9.89 13.72 47.89
C LEU A 137 11.14 14.17 48.66
N PRO A 138 11.09 14.25 50.00
CA PRO A 138 12.25 14.58 50.81
C PRO A 138 13.35 13.52 50.67
N ALA A 139 14.61 13.97 50.64
CA ALA A 139 15.76 13.11 50.37
C ALA A 139 15.88 11.95 51.38
N ASN A 140 15.97 10.74 50.85
CA ASN A 140 16.18 9.49 51.59
C ASN A 140 17.04 8.58 50.70
N ALA A 141 17.99 7.85 51.27
CA ALA A 141 18.88 6.95 50.56
C ALA A 141 18.14 5.97 49.62
N ALA A 142 16.96 5.49 50.04
CA ALA A 142 16.12 4.62 49.20
C ALA A 142 15.49 5.33 47.99
N ILE A 143 15.24 6.64 48.09
CA ILE A 143 14.67 7.47 47.00
C ILE A 143 15.75 7.84 45.99
N ASP A 144 16.98 8.13 46.46
CA ASP A 144 18.11 8.43 45.58
C ASP A 144 18.51 7.23 44.71
N GLU A 145 18.52 6.02 45.29
CA GLU A 145 18.73 4.78 44.53
C GLU A 145 17.62 4.54 43.47
N ALA A 146 16.37 4.82 43.82
CA ALA A 146 15.24 4.70 42.89
C ALA A 146 15.33 5.69 41.74
N ILE A 147 15.76 6.94 41.99
CA ILE A 147 15.97 7.97 40.96
C ILE A 147 17.08 7.54 39.99
N ILE A 148 18.20 7.03 40.50
CA ILE A 148 19.32 6.55 39.66
C ILE A 148 18.85 5.39 38.78
N LYS A 149 18.09 4.44 39.34
CA LYS A 149 17.57 3.28 38.61
C LYS A 149 16.61 3.70 37.49
N ILE A 150 15.72 4.65 37.75
CA ILE A 150 14.78 5.15 36.73
C ILE A 150 15.51 5.95 35.64
N LYS A 151 16.52 6.76 36.00
CA LYS A 151 17.37 7.47 35.02
C LYS A 151 18.09 6.49 34.08
N LEU A 152 18.63 5.40 34.63
CA LEU A 152 19.26 4.33 33.83
C LEU A 152 18.25 3.62 32.92
N GLN A 153 17.03 3.35 33.41
CA GLN A 153 15.98 2.75 32.58
C GLN A 153 15.58 3.66 31.42
N ILE A 154 15.38 4.96 31.67
CA ILE A 154 15.07 5.93 30.60
C ILE A 154 16.17 5.92 29.54
N GLN A 155 17.44 5.92 29.95
CA GLN A 155 18.58 5.91 29.03
C GLN A 155 18.64 4.62 28.20
N GLN A 156 18.38 3.46 28.81
CA GLN A 156 18.33 2.17 28.09
C GLN A 156 17.19 2.12 27.07
N HIS A 157 15.99 2.60 27.44
CA HIS A 157 14.84 2.67 26.53
C HIS A 157 15.10 3.64 25.37
N GLN A 158 15.76 4.77 25.62
CA GLN A 158 16.16 5.72 24.56
C GLN A 158 17.15 5.10 23.58
N ILE A 159 18.22 4.44 24.06
CA ILE A 159 19.21 3.78 23.20
C ILE A 159 18.56 2.66 22.37
N LYS A 160 17.69 1.87 22.98
CA LYS A 160 16.97 0.79 22.30
C LYS A 160 16.05 1.33 21.20
N ASN A 161 15.31 2.40 21.48
CA ASN A 161 14.47 3.08 20.49
C ASN A 161 15.30 3.65 19.35
N ILE A 162 16.42 4.33 19.63
CA ILE A 162 17.31 4.87 18.60
C ILE A 162 17.84 3.76 17.69
N ASN A 163 18.30 2.65 18.26
CA ASN A 163 18.83 1.52 17.49
C ASN A 163 17.73 0.82 16.67
N GLN A 164 16.53 0.65 17.22
CA GLN A 164 15.40 0.07 16.49
C GLN A 164 14.94 0.97 15.35
N THR A 165 14.86 2.28 15.58
CA THR A 165 14.51 3.26 14.55
C THR A 165 15.60 3.33 13.48
N ALA A 166 16.88 3.34 13.85
CA ALA A 166 17.99 3.32 12.89
C ALA A 166 17.97 2.07 12.00
N PHE A 167 17.75 0.90 12.60
CA PHE A 167 17.62 -0.38 11.88
C PHE A 167 16.41 -0.40 10.94
N GLN A 168 15.25 0.09 11.39
CA GLN A 168 14.06 0.20 10.54
C GLN A 168 14.28 1.18 9.38
N ILE A 169 14.94 2.31 9.62
CA ILE A 169 15.28 3.29 8.57
C ILE A 169 16.21 2.66 7.53
N GLU A 170 17.22 1.89 7.97
CA GLU A 170 18.17 1.23 7.08
C GLU A 170 17.48 0.18 6.21
N GLN A 171 16.61 -0.65 6.79
CA GLN A 171 15.78 -1.59 6.03
C GLN A 171 14.87 -0.88 5.03
N VAL A 172 14.18 0.19 5.44
CA VAL A 172 13.31 0.96 4.55
C VAL A 172 14.12 1.57 3.40
N LYS A 173 15.32 2.08 3.66
CA LYS A 173 16.23 2.60 2.62
C LYS A 173 16.62 1.50 1.63
N GLU A 174 16.97 0.32 2.11
CA GLU A 174 17.31 -0.83 1.26
C GLU A 174 16.11 -1.26 0.40
N PHE A 175 14.92 -1.38 0.99
CA PHE A 175 13.69 -1.67 0.25
C PHE A 175 13.41 -0.62 -0.83
N VAL A 176 13.50 0.66 -0.48
CA VAL A 176 13.27 1.75 -1.43
C VAL A 176 14.30 1.71 -2.57
N GLN A 177 15.57 1.37 -2.29
CA GLN A 177 16.59 1.18 -3.33
C GLN A 177 16.23 0.04 -4.27
N VAL A 178 15.80 -1.12 -3.75
CA VAL A 178 15.40 -2.27 -4.57
C VAL A 178 14.18 -1.94 -5.43
N PHE A 179 13.17 -1.26 -4.88
CA PHE A 179 11.97 -0.85 -5.63
C PHE A 179 12.22 0.32 -6.60
N SER A 180 13.35 1.02 -6.48
CA SER A 180 13.75 2.05 -7.45
C SER A 180 14.25 1.44 -8.77
N ASP A 181 14.67 0.17 -8.79
CA ASP A 181 15.14 -0.48 -10.01
C ASP A 181 14.00 -1.15 -10.80
N THR A 182 13.72 -0.63 -11.99
CA THR A 182 12.75 -1.22 -12.93
C THR A 182 13.09 -2.67 -13.34
N ARG A 183 14.35 -3.10 -13.27
CA ARG A 183 14.77 -4.48 -13.60
C ARG A 183 14.27 -5.48 -12.59
N PHE A 184 14.13 -5.07 -11.32
CA PHE A 184 13.60 -5.90 -10.26
C PHE A 184 12.18 -6.40 -10.60
N TYR A 185 11.34 -5.52 -11.12
CA TYR A 185 9.97 -5.85 -11.52
C TYR A 185 9.89 -6.79 -12.73
N LYS A 186 10.91 -6.83 -13.60
CA LYS A 186 10.96 -7.75 -14.75
C LYS A 186 11.25 -9.19 -14.35
N ASN A 187 12.08 -9.37 -13.31
CA ASN A 187 12.47 -10.69 -12.82
C ASN A 187 11.47 -11.25 -11.77
N MET A 188 10.49 -10.45 -11.36
CA MET A 188 9.50 -10.85 -10.37
C MET A 188 8.46 -11.81 -10.97
N LYS A 189 8.11 -12.87 -10.22
CA LYS A 189 7.02 -13.78 -10.58
C LYS A 189 5.70 -13.01 -10.72
N GLU A 190 4.91 -13.34 -11.75
CA GLU A 190 3.65 -12.66 -12.07
C GLU A 190 2.65 -12.65 -10.90
N SER A 191 2.59 -13.73 -10.12
CA SER A 191 1.73 -13.84 -8.93
C SER A 191 2.08 -12.83 -7.83
N VAL A 192 3.37 -12.59 -7.61
CA VAL A 192 3.87 -11.62 -6.61
C VAL A 192 3.64 -10.20 -7.12
N LYS A 193 3.92 -9.95 -8.40
CA LYS A 193 3.72 -8.67 -9.06
C LYS A 193 2.25 -8.25 -9.04
N ASN A 194 1.33 -9.19 -9.25
CA ASN A 194 -0.12 -8.97 -9.11
C ASN A 194 -0.53 -8.55 -7.69
N LYS A 195 0.02 -9.19 -6.65
CA LYS A 195 -0.25 -8.81 -5.26
C LYS A 195 0.26 -7.41 -4.96
N LEU A 196 1.46 -7.09 -5.45
CA LEU A 196 2.07 -5.77 -5.29
C LEU A 196 1.21 -4.68 -5.93
N TYR A 197 0.79 -4.89 -7.19
CA TYR A 197 -0.07 -3.94 -7.90
C TYR A 197 -1.40 -3.71 -7.22
N LYS A 198 -2.04 -4.76 -6.70
CA LYS A 198 -3.31 -4.62 -5.95
C LYS A 198 -3.17 -3.77 -4.69
N LYS A 199 -1.98 -3.75 -4.08
CA LYS A 199 -1.69 -3.03 -2.84
C LYS A 199 -1.38 -1.55 -3.10
N PHE A 200 -0.61 -1.26 -4.13
CA PHE A 200 -0.09 0.10 -4.36
C PHE A 200 -0.81 0.89 -5.45
N ILE A 201 -1.46 0.20 -6.39
CA ILE A 201 -2.11 0.86 -7.54
C ILE A 201 -3.62 0.86 -7.32
N LYS A 202 -4.23 2.04 -7.44
CA LYS A 202 -5.67 2.20 -7.40
C LYS A 202 -6.27 1.96 -8.78
N SER A 203 -5.80 2.70 -9.77
CA SER A 203 -6.31 2.67 -11.14
C SER A 203 -5.23 3.05 -12.16
N VAL A 204 -5.36 2.54 -13.37
CA VAL A 204 -4.54 2.88 -14.53
C VAL A 204 -5.48 3.30 -15.65
N THR A 205 -5.33 4.52 -16.16
CA THR A 205 -6.20 5.05 -17.21
C THR A 205 -5.52 4.95 -18.56
N ILE A 206 -6.21 4.38 -19.54
CA ILE A 206 -5.72 4.25 -20.92
C ILE A 206 -6.60 5.02 -21.90
N LEU A 207 -5.99 5.74 -22.83
CA LEU A 207 -6.66 6.48 -23.89
C LEU A 207 -5.83 6.44 -25.16
N GLY A 208 -6.46 6.20 -26.32
CA GLY A 208 -5.77 6.30 -27.60
C GLY A 208 -4.64 5.29 -27.80
N GLY A 209 -4.61 4.19 -27.04
CA GLY A 209 -3.55 3.19 -27.08
C GLY A 209 -2.32 3.51 -26.21
N GLU A 210 -2.43 4.50 -25.33
CA GLU A 210 -1.39 4.93 -24.40
C GLU A 210 -1.90 4.93 -22.96
N VAL A 211 -0.98 4.88 -22.00
CA VAL A 211 -1.28 5.04 -20.57
C VAL A 211 -1.22 6.53 -20.26
N VAL A 212 -2.34 7.08 -19.77
CA VAL A 212 -2.47 8.51 -19.46
C VAL A 212 -2.14 8.77 -18.00
N THR A 213 -2.71 7.98 -17.09
CA THR A 213 -2.51 8.15 -15.64
C THR A 213 -2.34 6.81 -14.93
N VAL A 214 -1.53 6.82 -13.86
CA VAL A 214 -1.39 5.73 -12.90
C VAL A 214 -1.66 6.31 -11.52
N ASP A 215 -2.80 5.95 -10.94
CA ASP A 215 -3.21 6.42 -9.63
C ASP A 215 -2.76 5.41 -8.57
N PHE A 216 -2.14 5.92 -7.50
CA PHE A 216 -1.72 5.11 -6.37
C PHE A 216 -2.79 5.07 -5.29
N VAL A 217 -2.82 3.98 -4.51
CA VAL A 217 -3.61 3.93 -3.29
C VAL A 217 -3.02 4.97 -2.33
N GLN A 218 -3.86 5.88 -1.82
CA GLN A 218 -3.45 6.79 -0.75
C GLN A 218 -3.09 5.93 0.46
N LEU A 219 -1.80 5.84 0.75
CA LEU A 219 -1.33 5.35 2.04
C LEU A 219 -1.71 6.44 3.03
N VAL A 220 -2.78 6.21 3.79
CA VAL A 220 -3.05 7.01 4.99
C VAL A 220 -1.90 6.70 5.93
N CYS A 221 -0.95 7.62 6.02
CA CYS A 221 0.08 7.64 7.05
C CYS A 221 -0.51 8.22 8.33
#